data_AF-A0AAN8GBI5-F1
#
_entry.id   AF-A0AAN8GBI5-F1
#
_cell.length_a   1.000
_cell.length_b   1.000
_cell.length_c   1.000
_cell.angle_alpha   90.00
_cell.angle_beta   90.00
_cell.angle_gamma   90.00
#
_symmetry.space_group_name_H-M   'P 1'
#
loop_
_entity.id
_entity.type
_entity.pdbx_description
1 polymer ?
#
loop_
_entity_poly.entity_id
_entity_poly.type
_entity_poly.pdbx_seq_one_letter_code
_entity_poly.pdbx_strand_id
1 'polypeptide(L)'
;MKACLEQNNIIGTDETAVDTVLDFYSQNPSTCGVISQYKELLTCVVDVSLNCLSDDYKTLFASAEQHSSALTYFCSRIGTFDSACFDGSVAELENCISDNKATLFKEGAGFEEFKTSYCARLNTGIDCFTKNTKLSSCEDTRTTLIELYKITKPPTCGTMRVVSHILLLILSVVFSKYVCY
;
A
#
# COMPACT_ATOMS: atom_id res chain seq x y z
N MET A 1 -17.65 -12.61 2.09
CA MET A 1 -16.38 -13.33 2.31
C MET A 1 -16.53 -14.84 2.11
N LYS A 2 -17.34 -15.54 2.91
CA LYS A 2 -17.62 -16.99 2.75
C LYS A 2 -17.96 -17.44 1.32
N ALA A 3 -18.87 -16.74 0.65
CA ALA A 3 -19.22 -17.03 -0.75
C ALA A 3 -18.03 -16.86 -1.74
N CYS A 4 -17.13 -15.91 -1.49
CA CYS A 4 -15.92 -15.72 -2.32
C CYS A 4 -14.93 -16.87 -2.13
N LEU A 5 -14.75 -17.35 -0.90
CA LEU A 5 -13.84 -18.45 -0.58
C LEU A 5 -14.36 -19.78 -1.18
N GLU A 6 -15.65 -20.04 -1.03
CA GLU A 6 -16.32 -21.23 -1.57
C GLU A 6 -16.31 -21.26 -3.10
N GLN A 7 -16.53 -20.12 -3.76
CA GLN A 7 -16.58 -20.02 -5.22
C GLN A 7 -15.20 -20.19 -5.90
N ASN A 8 -14.11 -19.84 -5.20
CA ASN A 8 -12.75 -19.91 -5.75
C ASN A 8 -11.97 -21.18 -5.34
N ASN A 9 -12.60 -22.15 -4.66
CA ASN A 9 -11.98 -23.42 -4.21
C ASN A 9 -10.69 -23.25 -3.39
N ILE A 10 -10.57 -22.15 -2.63
CA ILE A 10 -9.42 -21.91 -1.77
C ILE A 10 -9.71 -22.48 -0.38
N ILE A 11 -9.25 -23.71 -0.16
CA ILE A 11 -9.38 -24.44 1.10
C ILE A 11 -8.14 -24.15 1.95
N GLY A 12 -8.33 -23.54 3.13
CA GLY A 12 -7.27 -23.41 4.15
C GLY A 12 -6.56 -22.06 4.27
N THR A 13 -7.03 -20.99 3.61
CA THR A 13 -6.57 -19.63 3.91
C THR A 13 -7.42 -19.04 5.03
N ASP A 14 -6.80 -18.74 6.16
CA ASP A 14 -7.45 -18.12 7.32
C ASP A 14 -8.10 -16.79 6.90
N GLU A 15 -9.33 -16.53 7.39
CA GLU A 15 -10.16 -15.36 7.04
C GLU A 15 -9.52 -14.00 7.36
N THR A 16 -8.34 -14.00 7.98
CA THR A 16 -7.63 -12.86 8.59
C THR A 16 -6.46 -12.32 7.77
N ALA A 17 -6.09 -12.94 6.65
CA ALA A 17 -4.83 -12.59 5.93
C ALA A 17 -4.82 -11.22 5.22
N VAL A 18 -5.87 -10.39 5.35
CA VAL A 18 -5.97 -9.04 4.76
C VAL A 18 -5.62 -7.96 5.79
N ASP A 19 -5.08 -8.29 6.96
CA ASP A 19 -4.84 -7.29 8.01
C ASP A 19 -3.68 -6.33 7.71
N THR A 20 -2.69 -6.73 6.89
CA THR A 20 -1.85 -5.78 6.16
C THR A 20 -1.36 -6.38 4.84
N VAL A 21 -1.16 -5.52 3.83
CA VAL A 21 -0.49 -5.85 2.57
C VAL A 21 0.87 -6.56 2.83
N LEU A 22 1.53 -6.24 3.94
CA LEU A 22 2.83 -6.80 4.33
C LEU A 22 2.74 -8.24 4.81
N ASP A 23 1.81 -8.55 5.70
CA ASP A 23 1.62 -9.92 6.21
C ASP A 23 1.22 -10.88 5.10
N PHE A 24 0.42 -10.38 4.16
CA PHE A 24 0.01 -11.17 3.01
C PHE A 24 1.21 -11.59 2.15
N TYR A 25 2.06 -10.63 1.76
CA TYR A 25 3.19 -10.91 0.87
C TYR A 25 4.36 -11.61 1.55
N SER A 26 4.60 -11.40 2.84
CA SER A 26 5.71 -12.04 3.57
C SER A 26 5.47 -13.52 3.83
N GLN A 27 4.24 -13.92 4.16
CA GLN A 27 3.93 -15.28 4.61
C GLN A 27 3.62 -16.25 3.48
N ASN A 28 3.34 -15.76 2.27
CA ASN A 28 2.78 -16.60 1.21
C ASN A 28 3.53 -16.54 -0.14
N PRO A 29 4.85 -16.83 -0.22
CA PRO A 29 5.57 -16.97 -1.51
C PRO A 29 4.92 -17.96 -2.49
N SER A 30 4.26 -18.99 -1.94
CA SER A 30 3.52 -20.02 -2.68
C SER A 30 2.35 -19.46 -3.50
N THR A 31 1.82 -18.28 -3.14
CA THR A 31 0.74 -17.61 -3.90
C THR A 31 1.12 -17.31 -5.34
N CYS A 32 2.42 -17.14 -5.63
CA CYS A 32 2.89 -16.88 -6.98
C CYS A 32 2.70 -18.06 -7.94
N GLY A 33 2.60 -19.30 -7.43
CA GLY A 33 2.27 -20.48 -8.22
C GLY A 33 0.80 -20.56 -8.64
N VAL A 34 -0.09 -19.84 -7.94
CA VAL A 34 -1.55 -19.82 -8.12
C VAL A 34 -2.08 -18.39 -8.27
N ILE A 35 -1.25 -17.51 -8.85
CA ILE A 35 -1.49 -16.06 -8.88
C ILE A 35 -2.84 -15.69 -9.51
N SER A 36 -3.28 -16.43 -10.53
CA SER A 36 -4.56 -16.17 -11.21
C SER A 36 -5.76 -16.41 -10.29
N GLN A 37 -5.80 -17.55 -9.60
CA GLN A 37 -6.88 -17.84 -8.63
C GLN A 37 -6.87 -16.83 -7.47
N TYR A 38 -5.67 -16.43 -7.04
CA TYR A 38 -5.54 -15.47 -5.95
C TYR A 38 -6.04 -14.07 -6.33
N LYS A 39 -5.80 -13.62 -7.55
CA LYS A 39 -6.34 -12.34 -8.06
C LYS A 39 -7.87 -12.34 -8.11
N GLU A 40 -8.48 -13.46 -8.52
CA GLU A 40 -9.94 -13.61 -8.56
C GLU A 40 -10.55 -13.54 -7.16
N LEU A 41 -9.97 -14.27 -6.19
CA LEU A 41 -10.39 -14.19 -4.79
C LEU A 41 -10.24 -12.76 -4.25
N LEU A 42 -9.08 -12.15 -4.47
CA LEU A 42 -8.79 -10.83 -3.96
C LEU A 42 -9.77 -9.79 -4.51
N THR A 43 -10.10 -9.89 -5.81
CA THR A 43 -11.11 -9.02 -6.43
C THR A 43 -12.45 -9.18 -5.73
N CYS A 44 -12.90 -10.42 -5.52
CA CYS A 44 -14.16 -10.69 -4.82
C CYS A 44 -14.16 -10.13 -3.39
N VAL A 45 -13.08 -10.34 -2.63
CA VAL A 45 -12.98 -9.87 -1.23
C VAL A 45 -12.96 -8.34 -1.15
N VAL A 46 -12.16 -7.69 -2.00
CA VAL A 46 -12.08 -6.23 -2.05
C VAL A 46 -13.41 -5.63 -2.46
N ASP A 47 -14.05 -6.14 -3.53
CA ASP A 47 -15.33 -5.62 -4.00
C ASP A 47 -16.44 -5.76 -2.95
N VAL A 48 -16.53 -6.92 -2.28
CA VAL A 48 -17.48 -7.12 -1.17
C VAL A 48 -17.21 -6.14 -0.03
N SER A 49 -15.93 -5.96 0.34
CA SER A 49 -15.54 -5.06 1.43
C SER A 49 -15.87 -3.60 1.10
N LEU A 50 -15.53 -3.15 -0.11
CA LEU A 50 -15.83 -1.80 -0.58
C LEU A 50 -17.33 -1.55 -0.68
N ASN A 51 -18.12 -2.54 -1.12
CA ASN A 51 -19.58 -2.40 -1.20
C ASN A 51 -20.25 -2.19 0.17
N CYS A 52 -19.61 -2.57 1.27
CA CYS A 52 -20.09 -2.31 2.63
C CYS A 52 -19.77 -0.89 3.13
N LEU A 53 -18.95 -0.13 2.41
CA LEU A 53 -18.53 1.22 2.78
C LEU A 53 -19.36 2.28 2.07
N SER A 54 -19.43 3.49 2.64
CA SER A 54 -19.92 4.66 1.89
C SER A 54 -18.91 5.09 0.83
N ASP A 55 -19.38 5.79 -0.19
CA ASP A 55 -18.56 6.14 -1.36
C ASP A 55 -17.29 6.92 -0.99
N ASP A 56 -17.36 7.82 -0.01
CA ASP A 56 -16.19 8.55 0.48
C ASP A 56 -15.11 7.60 1.02
N TYR A 57 -15.51 6.63 1.87
CA TYR A 57 -14.59 5.67 2.47
C TYR A 57 -14.02 4.69 1.46
N LYS A 58 -14.77 4.30 0.42
CA LYS A 58 -14.25 3.45 -0.66
C LYS A 58 -12.97 4.04 -1.28
N THR A 59 -12.90 5.37 -1.39
CA THR A 59 -11.73 6.06 -1.98
C THR A 59 -10.45 5.99 -1.12
N LEU A 60 -10.55 5.54 0.13
CA LEU A 60 -9.41 5.40 1.04
C LEU A 60 -8.76 4.02 1.01
N PHE A 61 -9.30 3.09 0.24
CA PHE A 61 -8.75 1.74 0.12
C PHE A 61 -8.27 1.50 -1.30
N ALA A 62 -7.31 0.59 -1.45
CA ALA A 62 -6.82 0.21 -2.77
C ALA A 62 -7.91 -0.58 -3.51
N SER A 63 -8.02 -0.37 -4.82
CA SER A 63 -8.93 -1.16 -5.63
C SER A 63 -8.44 -2.61 -5.80
N ALA A 64 -9.35 -3.50 -6.23
CA ALA A 64 -9.01 -4.86 -6.63
C ALA A 64 -7.91 -4.89 -7.71
N GLU A 65 -7.94 -3.93 -8.65
CA GLU A 65 -6.94 -3.78 -9.71
C GLU A 65 -5.56 -3.39 -9.14
N GLN A 66 -5.52 -2.46 -8.18
CA GLN A 66 -4.27 -2.07 -7.52
C GLN A 66 -3.65 -3.24 -6.78
N HIS A 67 -4.44 -3.98 -6.01
CA HIS A 67 -3.94 -5.17 -5.32
C HIS A 67 -3.50 -6.28 -6.30
N SER A 68 -4.24 -6.50 -7.39
CA SER A 68 -3.84 -7.45 -8.44
C SER A 68 -2.53 -7.05 -9.11
N SER A 69 -2.32 -5.75 -9.31
CA SER A 69 -1.08 -5.18 -9.83
C SER A 69 0.07 -5.35 -8.84
N ALA A 70 -0.16 -5.10 -7.56
CA ALA A 70 0.82 -5.29 -6.49
C ALA A 70 1.24 -6.77 -6.39
N LEU A 71 0.29 -7.70 -6.46
CA LEU A 71 0.60 -9.13 -6.44
C LEU A 71 1.39 -9.57 -7.67
N THR A 72 1.06 -9.05 -8.85
CA THR A 72 1.85 -9.30 -10.08
C THR A 72 3.28 -8.80 -9.92
N TYR A 73 3.44 -7.60 -9.37
CA TYR A 73 4.74 -7.01 -9.12
C TYR A 73 5.54 -7.84 -8.11
N PHE A 74 4.96 -8.20 -6.96
CA PHE A 74 5.61 -9.06 -5.97
C PHE A 74 6.08 -10.38 -6.57
N CYS A 75 5.21 -11.09 -7.29
CA CYS A 75 5.56 -12.36 -7.90
C CYS A 75 6.60 -12.25 -9.02
N SER A 76 6.70 -11.11 -9.70
CA SER A 76 7.78 -10.86 -10.65
C SER A 76 9.14 -10.65 -9.97
N ARG A 77 9.15 -10.37 -8.65
CA ARG A 77 10.32 -10.08 -7.83
C ARG A 77 10.61 -11.16 -6.79
N ILE A 78 9.80 -12.22 -6.72
CA ILE A 78 9.90 -13.24 -5.66
C ILE A 78 11.27 -13.93 -5.63
N GLY A 79 11.92 -14.10 -6.79
CA GLY A 79 13.26 -14.70 -6.89
C GLY A 79 14.38 -13.83 -6.30
N THR A 80 14.14 -12.53 -6.08
CA THR A 80 15.08 -11.58 -5.48
C THR A 80 14.61 -11.06 -4.13
N PHE A 81 13.44 -11.50 -3.66
CA PHE A 81 12.89 -11.11 -2.37
C PHE A 81 13.47 -12.00 -1.28
N ASP A 82 14.24 -11.39 -0.37
CA ASP A 82 14.82 -12.08 0.79
C ASP A 82 13.85 -11.98 1.98
N SER A 83 13.10 -13.06 2.22
CA SER A 83 12.16 -13.15 3.34
C SER A 83 12.86 -13.12 4.69
N ALA A 84 14.06 -13.72 4.81
CA ALA A 84 14.80 -13.70 6.06
C ALA A 84 15.31 -12.29 6.39
N CYS A 85 15.72 -11.51 5.38
CA CYS A 85 16.06 -10.11 5.56
C CYS A 85 14.85 -9.29 5.99
N PHE A 86 13.69 -9.52 5.37
CA PHE A 86 12.44 -8.88 5.78
C PHE A 86 12.09 -9.21 7.23
N ASP A 87 12.08 -10.49 7.62
CA ASP A 87 11.76 -10.95 8.98
C ASP A 87 12.71 -10.31 10.00
N GLY A 88 14.01 -10.25 9.69
CA GLY A 88 15.01 -9.59 10.52
C GLY A 88 14.84 -8.07 10.64
N SER A 89 14.06 -7.45 9.76
CA SER A 89 13.77 -6.01 9.76
C SER A 89 12.49 -5.63 10.51
N VAL A 90 11.58 -6.59 10.77
CA VAL A 90 10.24 -6.35 11.32
C VAL A 90 10.28 -5.54 12.62
N ALA A 91 11.12 -5.92 13.57
CA ALA A 91 11.21 -5.21 14.85
C ALA A 91 11.61 -3.73 14.70
N GLU A 92 12.52 -3.42 13.76
CA GLU A 92 12.91 -2.03 13.49
C GLU A 92 11.81 -1.25 12.75
N LEU A 93 11.06 -1.92 11.87
CA LEU A 93 9.88 -1.34 11.21
C LEU A 93 8.78 -1.02 12.22
N GLU A 94 8.46 -1.94 13.11
CA GLU A 94 7.46 -1.76 14.17
C GLU A 94 7.82 -0.60 15.09
N ASN A 95 9.09 -0.54 15.53
CA ASN A 95 9.59 0.57 16.34
C ASN A 95 9.48 1.90 15.58
N CYS A 96 9.89 1.94 14.31
CA CYS A 96 9.77 3.16 13.51
C CYS A 96 8.31 3.62 13.37
N ILE A 97 7.37 2.71 13.09
CA ILE A 97 5.95 3.04 12.97
C ILE A 97 5.39 3.56 14.30
N SER A 98 5.73 2.90 15.41
CA SER A 98 5.33 3.29 16.76
C SER A 98 5.85 4.68 17.14
N ASP A 99 7.13 4.95 16.88
CA ASP A 99 7.79 6.23 17.21
C ASP A 99 7.25 7.40 16.41
N ASN A 100 6.81 7.15 15.18
CA ASN A 100 6.27 8.19 14.30
C ASN A 100 4.83 8.60 14.63
N LYS A 101 4.19 7.99 15.64
CA LYS A 101 2.86 8.34 16.17
C LYS A 101 1.86 8.74 15.08
N ALA A 102 1.89 8.06 13.93
CA ALA A 102 1.00 8.36 12.83
C ALA A 102 -0.42 8.39 13.40
N THR A 103 -1.07 9.54 13.27
CA THR A 103 -2.17 10.04 14.11
C THR A 103 -3.09 8.90 14.51
N LEU A 104 -3.07 8.48 15.78
CA LEU A 104 -3.98 7.44 16.25
C LEU A 104 -5.41 7.93 15.99
N PHE A 105 -6.16 7.15 15.21
CA PHE A 105 -7.56 7.44 14.94
C PHE A 105 -8.31 7.52 16.27
N LYS A 106 -9.01 8.63 16.48
CA LYS A 106 -9.93 8.75 17.60
C LYS A 106 -11.27 8.14 17.20
N GLU A 107 -11.78 7.25 18.03
CA GLU A 107 -13.12 6.70 17.85
C GLU A 107 -14.16 7.83 17.74
N GLY A 108 -15.04 7.76 16.74
CA GLY A 108 -16.03 8.80 16.45
C GLY A 108 -15.51 9.98 15.60
N ALA A 109 -14.25 9.96 15.16
CA ALA A 109 -13.74 10.96 14.22
C ALA A 109 -14.41 10.85 12.84
N GLY A 110 -14.60 12.00 12.19
CA GLY A 110 -15.20 12.10 10.86
C GLY A 110 -14.27 11.64 9.73
N PHE A 111 -14.82 11.52 8.52
CA PHE A 111 -14.11 11.02 7.34
C PHE A 111 -12.76 11.72 7.07
N GLU A 112 -12.68 13.05 7.15
CA GLU A 112 -11.42 13.77 6.86
C GLU A 112 -10.32 13.53 7.90
N GLU A 113 -10.67 13.31 9.17
CA GLU A 113 -9.70 12.96 10.21
C GLU A 113 -9.23 11.51 10.03
N PHE A 114 -10.15 10.58 9.71
CA PHE A 114 -9.80 9.21 9.36
C PHE A 114 -8.88 9.15 8.14
N LYS A 115 -9.22 9.86 7.05
CA LYS A 115 -8.39 9.99 5.85
C LYS A 115 -7.01 10.53 6.17
N THR A 116 -6.92 11.61 6.94
CA THR A 116 -5.63 12.22 7.32
C THR A 116 -4.77 11.24 8.11
N SER A 117 -5.34 10.57 9.11
CA SER A 117 -4.68 9.52 9.89
C SER A 117 -4.20 8.37 9.02
N TYR A 118 -5.10 7.82 8.19
CA TYR A 118 -4.82 6.69 7.31
C TYR A 118 -3.69 7.01 6.32
N CYS A 119 -3.77 8.15 5.64
CA CYS A 119 -2.76 8.56 4.68
C CYS A 119 -1.41 8.88 5.35
N ALA A 120 -1.41 9.42 6.57
CA ALA A 120 -0.18 9.60 7.34
C ALA A 120 0.48 8.26 7.65
N ARG A 121 -0.29 7.24 8.08
CA ARG A 121 0.23 5.89 8.35
C ARG A 121 0.89 5.26 7.12
N LEU A 122 0.28 5.41 5.94
CA LEU A 122 0.87 4.90 4.68
C LEU A 122 2.21 5.58 4.35
N ASN A 123 2.29 6.91 4.51
CA ASN A 123 3.53 7.64 4.26
C ASN A 123 4.62 7.27 5.28
N THR A 124 4.25 7.15 6.56
CA THR A 124 5.16 6.68 7.62
C THR A 124 5.71 5.29 7.29
N GLY A 125 4.89 4.37 6.79
CA GLY A 125 5.36 3.04 6.36
C GLY A 125 6.48 3.14 5.31
N ILE A 126 6.27 3.92 4.25
CA ILE A 126 7.28 4.13 3.19
C ILE A 126 8.58 4.73 3.76
N ASP A 127 8.45 5.74 4.63
CA ASP A 127 9.60 6.37 5.28
C ASP A 127 10.36 5.38 6.17
N CYS A 128 9.64 4.51 6.89
CA CYS A 128 10.23 3.47 7.72
C CYS A 128 10.97 2.43 6.89
N PHE A 129 10.41 1.94 5.77
CA PHE A 129 11.15 1.04 4.86
C PHE A 129 12.42 1.69 4.32
N THR A 130 12.35 2.98 3.98
CA THR A 130 13.47 3.73 3.43
C THR A 130 14.61 3.87 4.44
N LYS A 131 14.27 4.15 5.71
CA LYS A 131 15.23 4.38 6.80
C LYS A 131 15.68 3.11 7.51
N ASN A 132 15.02 1.97 7.29
CA ASN A 132 15.32 0.72 7.96
C ASN A 132 16.73 0.23 7.60
N THR A 133 17.58 0.12 8.62
CA THR A 133 18.98 -0.24 8.46
C THR A 133 19.16 -1.70 8.10
N LYS A 134 18.29 -2.62 8.57
CA LYS A 134 18.33 -4.03 8.17
C LYS A 134 18.02 -4.22 6.70
N LEU A 135 17.00 -3.52 6.19
CA LEU A 135 16.63 -3.56 4.78
C LEU A 135 17.68 -2.94 3.85
N SER A 136 18.57 -2.08 4.37
CA SER A 136 19.68 -1.54 3.58
C SER A 136 20.67 -2.62 3.10
N SER A 137 20.68 -3.79 3.75
CA SER A 137 21.48 -4.94 3.34
C SER A 137 20.83 -5.82 2.27
N CYS A 138 19.53 -5.59 1.96
CA CYS A 138 18.77 -6.32 0.95
C CYS A 138 17.94 -5.35 0.09
N GLU A 139 18.62 -4.60 -0.77
CA GLU A 139 18.04 -3.52 -1.57
C GLU A 139 16.82 -3.93 -2.42
N ASP A 140 16.85 -5.15 -2.98
CA ASP A 140 15.74 -5.66 -3.78
C ASP A 140 14.48 -5.91 -2.95
N THR A 141 14.62 -6.44 -1.73
CA THR A 141 13.53 -6.59 -0.76
C THR A 141 12.97 -5.22 -0.38
N ARG A 142 13.85 -4.26 -0.03
CA ARG A 142 13.46 -2.89 0.32
C ARG A 142 12.67 -2.22 -0.81
N THR A 143 13.21 -2.27 -2.02
CA THR A 143 12.58 -1.72 -3.21
C THR A 143 11.23 -2.36 -3.46
N THR A 144 11.14 -3.69 -3.33
CA THR A 144 9.90 -4.42 -3.52
C THR A 144 8.81 -3.95 -2.55
N LEU A 145 9.13 -3.84 -1.25
CA LEU A 145 8.19 -3.38 -0.22
C LEU A 145 7.71 -1.94 -0.46
N ILE A 146 8.63 -1.04 -0.82
CA ILE A 146 8.30 0.36 -1.11
C ILE A 146 7.36 0.46 -2.33
N GLU A 147 7.65 -0.27 -3.40
CA GLU A 147 6.81 -0.26 -4.60
C GLU A 147 5.43 -0.89 -4.34
N LEU A 148 5.34 -1.95 -3.54
CA LEU A 148 4.05 -2.51 -3.12
C LEU A 148 3.18 -1.48 -2.39
N TYR A 149 3.78 -0.69 -1.50
CA TYR A 149 3.09 0.43 -0.85
C TYR A 149 2.64 1.50 -1.84
N LYS A 150 3.47 1.85 -2.83
CA LYS A 150 3.10 2.84 -3.86
C LYS A 150 1.96 2.36 -4.74
N ILE A 151 1.96 1.10 -5.16
CA ILE A 151 0.92 0.52 -6.01
C ILE A 151 -0.42 0.49 -5.26
N THR A 152 -0.41 0.08 -3.99
CA THR A 152 -1.61 -0.04 -3.14
C THR A 152 -2.03 1.27 -2.49
N LYS A 153 -1.25 2.35 -2.60
CA LYS A 153 -1.64 3.66 -2.07
C LYS A 153 -2.87 4.19 -2.81
N PRO A 154 -3.97 4.52 -2.10
CA PRO A 154 -5.12 5.13 -2.74
C PRO A 154 -4.79 6.53 -3.28
N PRO A 155 -5.32 6.94 -4.45
CA PRO A 155 -5.12 8.28 -5.00
C PRO A 155 -5.53 9.40 -4.03
N THR A 156 -6.52 9.15 -3.17
CA THR A 156 -7.02 10.09 -2.14
C THR A 156 -5.95 10.47 -1.11
N CYS A 157 -4.93 9.64 -0.91
CA CYS A 157 -3.79 9.95 -0.06
C CYS A 157 -2.70 10.78 -0.76
N GLY A 158 -2.95 11.19 -2.00
CA GLY A 158 -2.02 11.90 -2.86
C GLY A 158 -0.85 11.04 -3.32
N THR A 159 -0.37 11.29 -4.53
CA THR A 159 1.05 11.03 -4.83
C THR A 159 1.90 11.86 -3.87
N MET A 160 3.10 11.40 -3.51
CA MET A 160 4.11 12.36 -3.05
C MET A 160 4.24 13.39 -4.17
N ARG A 161 3.48 14.49 -4.08
CA ARG A 161 3.81 15.71 -4.76
C ARG A 161 5.10 16.10 -4.07
N VAL A 162 6.24 15.65 -4.61
CA VAL A 162 7.38 16.54 -4.75
C VAL A 162 6.75 17.75 -5.38
N VAL A 163 6.37 18.71 -4.55
CA VAL A 163 5.59 19.82 -5.01
C VAL A 163 6.53 20.53 -5.94
N SER A 164 6.31 20.35 -7.24
CA SER A 164 6.95 21.13 -8.26
C SER A 164 6.32 22.52 -8.22
N HIS A 165 6.44 23.18 -7.06
CA HIS A 165 6.29 24.62 -6.93
C HIS A 165 7.24 25.32 -7.91
N ILE A 166 8.32 24.65 -8.33
CA ILE A 166 9.21 25.10 -9.40
C ILE A 166 8.48 25.15 -10.76
N LEU A 167 7.66 24.16 -11.16
CA LEU A 167 6.94 24.20 -12.44
C LEU A 167 5.83 25.26 -12.48
N LEU A 168 5.11 25.47 -11.37
CA LEU A 168 4.11 26.54 -11.27
C LEU A 168 4.75 27.95 -11.23
N LEU A 169 5.93 28.09 -10.62
CA LEU A 169 6.71 29.34 -10.65
C LEU A 169 7.32 29.62 -12.04
N ILE A 170 7.74 28.59 -12.77
CA ILE A 170 8.23 28.77 -14.15
C ILE A 170 7.09 29.19 -15.08
N LEU A 171 5.91 28.57 -14.95
CA LEU A 171 4.74 28.97 -15.73
C LEU A 171 4.29 30.40 -15.41
N SER A 172 4.26 30.83 -14.14
CA SER A 172 3.90 32.21 -13.81
C SER A 172 4.89 33.24 -14.36
N VAL A 173 6.20 32.96 -14.33
CA VAL A 173 7.23 33.86 -14.91
C VAL A 173 7.15 33.91 -16.43
N VAL A 174 6.84 32.79 -17.09
CA VAL A 174 6.64 32.75 -18.55
C VAL A 174 5.40 33.56 -18.93
N PHE A 175 4.26 33.35 -18.27
CA PHE A 175 3.04 34.11 -18.56
C PHE A 175 3.17 35.62 -18.28
N SER A 176 3.91 36.03 -17.25
CA SER A 176 4.19 37.46 -17.02
C SER A 176 5.04 38.12 -18.11
N LYS A 177 5.85 37.37 -18.86
CA LYS A 177 6.65 37.92 -19.96
C LYS A 177 5.89 38.02 -21.29
N TYR A 178 4.85 37.21 -21.50
CA TYR A 178 4.08 37.19 -22.76
C TYR A 178 2.78 38.00 -22.72
N VAL A 179 2.37 38.51 -21.55
CA VAL A 179 1.14 39.33 -21.40
C VAL A 179 1.43 40.84 -21.43
N CYS A 180 2.69 41.26 -21.55
CA CYS A 180 3.09 42.66 -21.67
C CYS A 180 3.87 42.97 -22.97
N TYR A 181 3.40 42.44 -24.10
CA TYR A 181 3.81 42.90 -25.44
C TYR A 181 2.60 42.98 -26.37
#